data_AF-A0A1C6FK10-F1
#
_entry.id   AF-A0A1C6FK10-F1
#
_cell.length_a   1.000
_cell.length_b   1.000
_cell.length_c   1.000
_cell.angle_alpha   90.00
_cell.angle_beta   90.00
_cell.angle_gamma   90.00
#
_symmetry.space_group_name_H-M   'P 1'
#
loop_
_entity.id
_entity.type
_entity.pdbx_description
1 polymer ?
#
loop_
_entity_poly.entity_id
_entity_poly.type
_entity_poly.pdbx_seq_one_letter_code
_entity_poly.pdbx_strand_id
1 'polypeptide(L)'
;MVTLCNDPNCNLLANHKGKHQFVYKKAWKDHFTAEDINKIEKAGYCTPRGGAKGGYQNHVNRNSKVIIPYEKLSEVNLDNYKDGYVIRLFPSQYFVKKHTVNEEFINNSSVVVGENAFVLYRTYEDFENYPPLPAWQIRSILKYDKGKKEYCIPSKDRGGNMIDRGHYLLRISNSGTNKKQNKFEGPAQGIFAPEYADSDTNFLCQAVLAWLIIKTEGSPYNESDFEHLEAILKKHNLLDSPHFENDYILHNGKTTCPLCQKVILHSELNEMISFDDEEGLENSTDQVGSTRSTKVNLFHMVPLCYSSLENIPTQVSWGHATCNTRLGQRRCYSFNDLQSTEIEIEIVKGQEKRLLGYANATQNFIRSTNGDVWIRIAKGNE
;
A
#
# COMPACT_ATOMS: atom_id res chain seq x y z
N MET A 1 9.04 -31.30 -12.21
CA MET A 1 8.64 -30.17 -13.10
C MET A 1 7.14 -30.21 -13.32
N VAL A 2 6.44 -29.48 -12.47
CA VAL A 2 4.98 -29.34 -12.49
C VAL A 2 4.52 -28.59 -13.74
N THR A 3 3.47 -29.08 -14.41
CA THR A 3 2.84 -28.42 -15.58
C THR A 3 1.52 -27.79 -15.18
N LEU A 4 1.31 -26.51 -15.52
CA LEU A 4 0.08 -25.78 -15.25
C LEU A 4 -0.94 -25.91 -16.39
N CYS A 5 -2.18 -25.50 -16.10
CA CYS A 5 -3.22 -25.32 -17.09
C CYS A 5 -2.80 -24.30 -18.17
N ASN A 6 -3.10 -24.61 -19.44
CA ASN A 6 -2.80 -23.75 -20.59
C ASN A 6 -3.67 -22.48 -20.66
N ASP A 7 -4.78 -22.42 -19.94
CA ASP A 7 -5.60 -21.19 -19.86
C ASP A 7 -4.78 -20.09 -19.15
N PRO A 8 -4.58 -18.90 -19.76
CA PRO A 8 -3.77 -17.82 -19.19
C PRO A 8 -4.29 -17.35 -17.83
N ASN A 9 -5.59 -17.47 -17.58
CA ASN A 9 -6.25 -17.05 -16.35
C ASN A 9 -6.36 -18.16 -15.30
N CYS A 10 -5.63 -19.27 -15.47
CA CYS A 10 -5.69 -20.42 -14.59
C CYS A 10 -4.31 -20.83 -14.04
N ASN A 11 -4.19 -20.89 -12.73
CA ASN A 11 -2.96 -21.29 -12.03
C ASN A 11 -3.05 -22.70 -11.41
N LEU A 12 -4.06 -23.49 -11.80
CA LEU A 12 -4.20 -24.90 -11.42
C LEU A 12 -3.29 -25.79 -12.27
N LEU A 13 -3.05 -27.01 -11.80
CA LEU A 13 -2.30 -28.04 -12.54
C LEU A 13 -2.97 -28.39 -13.87
N ALA A 14 -2.19 -28.89 -14.82
CA ALA A 14 -2.72 -29.43 -16.07
C ALA A 14 -3.78 -30.51 -15.80
N ASN A 15 -4.82 -30.56 -16.63
CA ASN A 15 -5.94 -31.51 -16.53
C ASN A 15 -6.72 -31.46 -15.19
N HIS A 16 -6.70 -30.33 -14.49
CA HIS A 16 -7.52 -30.14 -13.28
C HIS A 16 -9.02 -30.30 -13.60
N LYS A 17 -9.79 -30.68 -12.57
CA LYS A 17 -11.25 -30.75 -12.62
C LYS A 17 -11.84 -29.53 -11.94
N GLY A 18 -12.87 -28.94 -12.52
CA GLY A 18 -13.61 -27.81 -11.95
C GLY A 18 -13.40 -26.52 -12.71
N LYS A 19 -13.71 -25.39 -12.06
CA LYS A 19 -13.59 -24.06 -12.67
C LYS A 19 -12.14 -23.61 -12.67
N HIS A 20 -11.73 -22.91 -13.73
CA HIS A 20 -10.46 -22.20 -13.77
C HIS A 20 -10.35 -21.20 -12.62
N GLN A 21 -9.15 -21.09 -12.04
CA GLN A 21 -8.85 -20.22 -10.91
C GLN A 21 -7.51 -19.52 -11.13
N PHE A 22 -7.52 -18.18 -11.14
CA PHE A 22 -6.29 -17.39 -11.13
C PHE A 22 -5.69 -17.36 -9.72
N VAL A 23 -6.48 -16.93 -8.74
CA VAL A 23 -6.04 -16.88 -7.33
C VAL A 23 -6.03 -18.29 -6.74
N TYR A 24 -4.84 -18.90 -6.62
CA TYR A 24 -4.66 -20.25 -6.11
C TYR A 24 -3.60 -20.31 -4.99
N LYS A 25 -3.96 -19.83 -3.80
CA LYS A 25 -3.04 -19.72 -2.65
C LYS A 25 -2.58 -21.07 -2.08
N LYS A 26 -3.26 -22.17 -2.40
CA LYS A 26 -2.88 -23.52 -1.96
C LYS A 26 -1.50 -23.94 -2.45
N ALA A 27 -1.02 -23.36 -3.57
CA ALA A 27 0.31 -23.63 -4.11
C ALA A 27 1.47 -23.37 -3.14
N TRP A 28 1.24 -22.64 -2.04
CA TRP A 28 2.21 -22.46 -0.96
C TRP A 28 1.62 -22.67 0.43
N LYS A 29 0.32 -22.38 0.64
CA LYS A 29 -0.32 -22.52 1.95
C LYS A 29 -0.31 -23.94 2.50
N ASP A 30 -0.36 -24.95 1.63
CA ASP A 30 -0.43 -26.35 2.07
C ASP A 30 0.93 -26.82 2.68
N HIS A 31 1.99 -26.04 2.51
CA HIS A 31 3.36 -26.37 2.93
C HIS A 31 3.93 -25.41 4.00
N PHE A 32 3.40 -24.19 4.11
CA PHE A 32 3.86 -23.22 5.10
C PHE A 32 3.25 -23.42 6.49
N THR A 33 3.98 -22.94 7.50
CA THR A 33 3.44 -22.78 8.86
C THR A 33 2.35 -21.71 8.90
N ALA A 34 1.52 -21.75 9.94
CA ALA A 34 0.46 -20.75 10.13
C ALA A 34 1.00 -19.31 10.29
N GLU A 35 2.19 -19.14 10.87
CA GLU A 35 2.82 -17.82 11.05
C GLU A 35 3.22 -17.22 9.70
N ASP A 36 3.89 -17.98 8.84
CA ASP A 36 4.30 -17.52 7.51
C ASP A 36 3.11 -17.30 6.58
N ILE A 37 2.05 -18.12 6.69
CA ILE A 37 0.79 -17.87 5.99
C ILE A 37 0.19 -16.52 6.42
N ASN A 38 0.07 -16.28 7.72
CA ASN A 38 -0.48 -15.03 8.26
C ASN A 38 0.38 -13.83 7.84
N LYS A 39 1.71 -14.00 7.77
CA LYS A 39 2.64 -12.98 7.29
C LYS A 39 2.35 -12.57 5.85
N ILE A 40 2.23 -13.54 4.95
CA ILE A 40 1.91 -13.30 3.53
C ILE A 40 0.51 -12.71 3.37
N GLU A 41 -0.47 -13.20 4.14
CA GLU A 41 -1.83 -12.67 4.12
C GLU A 41 -1.89 -11.20 4.50
N LYS A 42 -1.20 -10.82 5.59
CA LYS A 42 -1.10 -9.42 6.02
C LYS A 42 -0.49 -8.51 4.98
N ALA A 43 0.47 -8.99 4.17
CA ALA A 43 1.05 -8.21 3.08
C ALA A 43 0.04 -7.90 1.96
N GLY A 44 -0.98 -8.76 1.78
CA GLY A 44 -2.07 -8.55 0.83
C GLY A 44 -3.17 -7.62 1.31
N TYR A 45 -3.08 -7.10 2.53
CA TYR A 45 -3.98 -6.09 3.07
C TYR A 45 -3.41 -4.68 2.86
N CYS A 46 -4.30 -3.71 2.71
CA CYS A 46 -3.91 -2.30 2.68
C CYS A 46 -3.34 -1.87 4.03
N THR A 47 -2.24 -1.12 4.02
CA THR A 47 -1.69 -0.56 5.26
C THR A 47 -2.55 0.60 5.78
N PRO A 48 -2.65 0.82 7.10
CA PRO A 48 -3.47 1.88 7.66
C PRO A 48 -2.81 3.26 7.42
N ARG A 49 -3.05 3.86 6.24
CA ARG A 49 -2.65 5.25 5.94
C ARG A 49 -3.83 6.20 6.13
N GLY A 50 -3.65 7.27 6.91
CA GLY A 50 -4.68 8.30 7.18
C GLY A 50 -5.81 7.88 8.14
N GLY A 51 -5.94 6.58 8.40
CA GLY A 51 -6.78 6.00 9.45
C GLY A 51 -8.26 6.36 9.38
N ALA A 52 -8.95 6.14 10.50
CA ALA A 52 -10.39 6.36 10.63
C ALA A 52 -10.77 7.83 10.30
N LYS A 53 -9.86 8.80 10.54
CA LYS A 53 -10.03 10.24 10.29
C LYS A 53 -10.31 10.58 8.81
N GLY A 54 -9.77 9.83 7.87
CA GLY A 54 -10.03 10.03 6.43
C GLY A 54 -11.26 9.31 5.92
N GLY A 55 -11.93 8.53 6.77
CA GLY A 55 -12.96 7.58 6.31
C GLY A 55 -12.37 6.36 5.61
N TYR A 56 -11.08 6.06 5.78
CA TYR A 56 -10.44 4.89 5.17
C TYR A 56 -10.74 3.59 5.94
N GLN A 57 -10.82 2.48 5.20
CA GLN A 57 -10.81 1.13 5.73
C GLN A 57 -9.38 0.68 5.99
N ASN A 58 -9.18 -0.09 7.06
CA ASN A 58 -7.89 -0.68 7.41
C ASN A 58 -8.00 -2.20 7.44
N HIS A 59 -6.90 -2.90 7.14
CA HIS A 59 -6.82 -4.37 7.18
C HIS A 59 -7.88 -5.07 6.30
N VAL A 60 -8.16 -4.48 5.15
CA VAL A 60 -8.95 -5.11 4.07
C VAL A 60 -8.05 -5.38 2.88
N ASN A 61 -8.48 -6.26 1.95
CA ASN A 61 -7.67 -6.56 0.77
C ASN A 61 -7.44 -5.33 -0.10
N ARG A 62 -6.29 -5.29 -0.78
CA ARG A 62 -5.90 -4.21 -1.71
C ARG A 62 -6.85 -4.06 -2.90
N ASN A 63 -7.55 -5.12 -3.30
CA ASN A 63 -8.60 -5.10 -4.34
C ASN A 63 -9.96 -4.69 -3.76
N SER A 64 -9.99 -3.52 -3.11
CA SER A 64 -11.22 -2.94 -2.56
C SER A 64 -11.47 -1.58 -3.19
N LYS A 65 -12.72 -1.12 -3.11
CA LYS A 65 -13.10 0.25 -3.50
C LYS A 65 -12.16 1.27 -2.87
N VAL A 66 -11.71 2.25 -3.65
CA VAL A 66 -10.76 3.27 -3.21
C VAL A 66 -11.42 4.61 -2.89
N ILE A 67 -10.81 5.39 -2.00
CA ILE A 67 -11.11 6.81 -1.80
C ILE A 67 -10.04 7.63 -2.53
N ILE A 68 -10.49 8.49 -3.45
CA ILE A 68 -9.65 9.40 -4.22
C ILE A 68 -9.91 10.84 -3.74
N PRO A 69 -8.93 11.54 -3.17
CA PRO A 69 -9.07 12.96 -2.84
C PRO A 69 -9.32 13.81 -4.09
N TYR A 70 -10.23 14.79 -4.03
CA TYR A 70 -10.56 15.65 -5.19
C TYR A 70 -9.33 16.35 -5.77
N GLU A 71 -8.45 16.87 -4.92
CA GLU A 71 -7.18 17.50 -5.32
C GLU A 71 -6.18 16.55 -5.99
N LYS A 72 -6.45 15.24 -6.00
CA LYS A 72 -5.65 14.21 -6.67
C LYS A 72 -6.35 13.59 -7.88
N LEU A 73 -7.56 14.04 -8.20
CA LEU A 73 -8.37 13.44 -9.27
C LEU A 73 -7.72 13.56 -10.65
N SER A 74 -6.98 14.65 -10.91
CA SER A 74 -6.25 14.84 -12.17
C SER A 74 -4.96 14.02 -12.28
N GLU A 75 -4.47 13.46 -11.17
CA GLU A 75 -3.24 12.66 -11.15
C GLU A 75 -3.52 11.18 -11.43
N VAL A 76 -4.77 10.72 -11.33
CA VAL A 76 -5.13 9.30 -11.42
C VAL A 76 -5.79 8.96 -12.76
N ASN A 77 -5.59 7.74 -13.22
CA ASN A 77 -6.45 7.12 -14.23
C ASN A 77 -7.53 6.27 -13.53
N LEU A 78 -8.80 6.67 -13.67
CA LEU A 78 -9.93 6.03 -12.98
C LEU A 78 -10.18 4.59 -13.44
N ASP A 79 -9.83 4.25 -14.69
CA ASP A 79 -9.99 2.91 -15.26
C ASP A 79 -9.12 1.87 -14.55
N ASN A 80 -8.09 2.32 -13.84
CA ASN A 80 -7.21 1.44 -13.06
C ASN A 80 -7.92 0.84 -11.84
N TYR A 81 -8.97 1.49 -11.29
CA TYR A 81 -9.65 1.05 -10.07
C TYR A 81 -10.84 0.15 -10.37
N LYS A 82 -10.57 -1.11 -10.74
CA LYS A 82 -11.58 -2.08 -11.19
C LYS A 82 -12.64 -2.42 -10.12
N ASP A 83 -12.30 -2.30 -8.84
CA ASP A 83 -13.22 -2.50 -7.71
C ASP A 83 -13.98 -1.22 -7.31
N GLY A 84 -13.89 -0.18 -8.14
CA GLY A 84 -14.58 1.09 -7.99
C GLY A 84 -13.85 2.10 -7.13
N TYR A 85 -14.34 3.34 -7.19
CA TYR A 85 -13.79 4.46 -6.43
C TYR A 85 -14.90 5.34 -5.85
N VAL A 86 -14.53 6.23 -4.94
CA VAL A 86 -15.36 7.34 -4.48
C VAL A 86 -14.48 8.57 -4.25
N ILE A 87 -14.98 9.72 -4.66
CA ILE A 87 -14.26 10.99 -4.56
C ILE A 87 -14.54 11.63 -3.21
N ARG A 88 -13.48 12.00 -2.49
CA ARG A 88 -13.58 12.76 -1.24
C ARG A 88 -13.34 14.23 -1.52
N LEU A 89 -14.28 15.08 -1.10
CA LEU A 89 -14.14 16.54 -1.04
C LEU A 89 -14.03 17.01 0.40
N PHE A 90 -13.36 18.14 0.61
CA PHE A 90 -13.43 18.92 1.85
C PHE A 90 -14.56 19.95 1.72
N PRO A 91 -15.12 20.42 2.83
CA PRO A 91 -16.23 21.37 2.78
C PRO A 91 -15.88 22.66 2.02
N SER A 92 -14.67 23.19 2.21
CA SER A 92 -14.17 24.36 1.47
C SER A 92 -13.92 24.13 -0.02
N GLN A 93 -13.80 22.86 -0.47
CA GLN A 93 -13.74 22.55 -1.89
C GLN A 93 -15.16 22.63 -2.48
N TYR A 94 -16.13 22.01 -1.82
CA TYR A 94 -17.49 21.88 -2.35
C TYR A 94 -18.37 23.13 -2.18
N PHE A 95 -18.17 23.92 -1.12
CA PHE A 95 -18.97 25.10 -0.80
C PHE A 95 -18.15 26.38 -0.94
N VAL A 96 -18.76 27.42 -1.51
CA VAL A 96 -18.16 28.78 -1.56
C VAL A 96 -18.45 29.56 -0.27
N LYS A 97 -19.63 29.31 0.32
CA LYS A 97 -20.05 29.85 1.61
C LYS A 97 -21.15 28.96 2.19
N LYS A 98 -21.60 29.28 3.40
CA LYS A 98 -22.68 28.57 4.10
C LYS A 98 -23.87 28.27 3.18
N HIS A 99 -24.20 26.98 3.06
CA HIS A 99 -25.28 26.43 2.23
C HIS A 99 -25.23 26.79 0.72
N THR A 100 -24.11 27.29 0.21
CA THR A 100 -23.94 27.66 -1.20
C THR A 100 -22.89 26.77 -1.84
N VAL A 101 -23.33 25.89 -2.73
CA VAL A 101 -22.47 24.97 -3.49
C VAL A 101 -21.64 25.75 -4.50
N ASN A 102 -20.40 25.32 -4.72
CA ASN A 102 -19.55 25.86 -5.78
C ASN A 102 -20.12 25.48 -7.15
N GLU A 103 -20.19 26.46 -8.06
CA GLU A 103 -20.79 26.30 -9.39
C GLU A 103 -20.15 25.15 -10.19
N GLU A 104 -18.86 24.89 -9.94
CA GLU A 104 -18.13 23.76 -10.55
C GLU A 104 -18.73 22.38 -10.24
N PHE A 105 -19.58 22.24 -9.22
CA PHE A 105 -20.24 20.98 -8.86
C PHE A 105 -21.74 20.92 -9.15
N ILE A 106 -22.36 22.03 -9.58
CA ILE A 106 -23.81 22.07 -9.83
C ILE A 106 -24.16 21.26 -11.09
N ASN A 107 -23.34 21.38 -12.14
CA ASN A 107 -23.57 20.73 -13.43
C ASN A 107 -22.46 19.74 -13.82
N ASN A 108 -21.64 19.32 -12.85
CA ASN A 108 -20.52 18.44 -13.11
C ASN A 108 -20.92 16.97 -12.93
N SER A 109 -21.15 16.31 -14.06
CA SER A 109 -21.52 14.89 -14.09
C SER A 109 -20.38 13.95 -13.65
N SER A 110 -19.15 14.43 -13.54
CA SER A 110 -18.00 13.62 -13.11
C SER A 110 -17.85 13.54 -11.59
N VAL A 111 -18.36 14.53 -10.84
CA VAL A 111 -18.26 14.59 -9.37
C VAL A 111 -19.62 14.94 -8.76
N VAL A 112 -20.37 13.92 -8.37
CA VAL A 112 -21.74 14.04 -7.82
C VAL A 112 -21.76 13.61 -6.35
N VAL A 113 -21.85 14.59 -5.46
CA VAL A 113 -21.93 14.35 -4.01
C VAL A 113 -23.23 13.63 -3.65
N GLY A 114 -23.13 12.51 -2.94
CA GLY A 114 -24.25 11.62 -2.66
C GLY A 114 -24.21 10.32 -3.45
N GLU A 115 -23.54 10.34 -4.61
CA GLU A 115 -23.38 9.22 -5.52
C GLU A 115 -21.92 8.75 -5.55
N ASN A 116 -21.12 9.24 -6.51
CA ASN A 116 -19.71 8.89 -6.66
C ASN A 116 -18.77 9.79 -5.85
N ALA A 117 -19.29 10.78 -5.12
CA ALA A 117 -18.51 11.66 -4.24
C ALA A 117 -19.16 11.85 -2.86
N PHE A 118 -18.35 12.28 -1.88
CA PHE A 118 -18.82 12.70 -0.55
C PHE A 118 -17.97 13.83 0.04
N VAL A 119 -18.57 14.59 0.95
CA VAL A 119 -17.88 15.64 1.71
C VAL A 119 -17.41 15.10 3.07
N LEU A 120 -16.13 15.27 3.39
CA LEU A 120 -15.54 14.85 4.66
C LEU A 120 -15.32 16.04 5.60
N TYR A 121 -16.07 16.09 6.70
CA TYR A 121 -15.85 17.09 7.75
C TYR A 121 -14.86 16.59 8.79
N ARG A 122 -13.77 17.35 9.01
CA ARG A 122 -12.72 17.00 10.00
C ARG A 122 -12.64 17.97 11.17
N THR A 123 -13.17 19.19 11.03
CA THR A 123 -13.12 20.23 12.06
C THR A 123 -14.53 20.79 12.34
N TYR A 124 -14.68 21.38 13.52
CA TYR A 124 -15.88 22.12 13.87
C TYR A 124 -16.04 23.40 13.03
N GLU A 125 -14.93 24.06 12.73
CA GLU A 125 -14.90 25.26 11.89
C GLU A 125 -15.46 24.98 10.49
N ASP A 126 -14.99 23.91 9.83
CA ASP A 126 -15.51 23.50 8.53
C ASP A 126 -17.02 23.21 8.60
N PHE A 127 -17.46 22.55 9.68
CA PHE A 127 -18.87 22.20 9.87
C PHE A 127 -19.77 23.43 10.10
N GLU A 128 -19.26 24.47 10.77
CA GLU A 128 -20.01 25.70 11.07
C GLU A 128 -20.02 26.68 9.89
N ASN A 129 -18.89 26.81 9.19
CA ASN A 129 -18.74 27.69 8.04
C ASN A 129 -19.39 27.11 6.77
N TYR A 130 -19.34 25.79 6.61
CA TYR A 130 -19.85 25.07 5.43
C TYR A 130 -20.75 23.90 5.81
N PRO A 131 -21.83 24.11 6.58
CA PRO A 131 -22.69 23.02 7.05
C PRO A 131 -23.32 22.24 5.88
N PRO A 132 -23.60 20.92 6.08
CA PRO A 132 -24.35 20.12 5.14
C PRO A 132 -25.65 20.80 4.69
N LEU A 133 -26.08 20.57 3.46
CA LEU A 133 -27.38 21.06 2.99
C LEU A 133 -28.52 20.38 3.77
N PRO A 134 -29.69 21.02 3.95
CA PRO A 134 -30.78 20.47 4.76
C PRO A 134 -31.27 19.08 4.35
N ALA A 135 -31.20 18.75 3.05
CA ALA A 135 -31.59 17.44 2.52
C ALA A 135 -30.45 16.40 2.56
N TRP A 136 -29.24 16.80 2.95
CA TRP A 136 -28.11 15.89 2.99
C TRP A 136 -28.22 14.90 4.13
N GLN A 137 -27.76 13.69 3.83
CA GLN A 137 -27.75 12.56 4.73
C GLN A 137 -26.33 12.09 4.96
N ILE A 138 -26.06 11.58 6.17
CA ILE A 138 -24.81 10.90 6.48
C ILE A 138 -24.65 9.71 5.55
N ARG A 139 -23.45 9.56 5.00
CA ARG A 139 -23.14 8.47 4.10
C ARG A 139 -23.20 7.13 4.83
N SER A 140 -23.85 6.15 4.23
CA SER A 140 -24.19 4.84 4.81
C SER A 140 -23.99 3.73 3.79
N ILE A 141 -23.77 2.49 4.28
CA ILE A 141 -23.79 1.29 3.45
C ILE A 141 -25.19 0.70 3.52
N LEU A 142 -25.81 0.46 2.36
CA LEU A 142 -27.18 -0.02 2.25
C LEU A 142 -27.21 -1.35 1.52
N LYS A 143 -27.96 -2.31 2.08
CA LYS A 143 -28.30 -3.60 1.48
C LYS A 143 -29.60 -3.50 0.71
N TYR A 144 -29.68 -4.25 -0.39
CA TYR A 144 -30.92 -4.40 -1.17
C TYR A 144 -32.00 -5.14 -0.37
N ASP A 145 -33.16 -4.50 -0.23
CA ASP A 145 -34.40 -5.09 0.29
C ASP A 145 -35.20 -5.66 -0.89
N LYS A 146 -35.33 -7.00 -0.94
CA LYS A 146 -36.11 -7.66 -1.99
C LYS A 146 -37.59 -7.33 -1.95
N GLY A 147 -38.15 -7.06 -0.77
CA GLY A 147 -39.57 -6.74 -0.60
C GLY A 147 -39.91 -5.36 -1.13
N LYS A 148 -39.07 -4.37 -0.84
CA LYS A 148 -39.23 -2.99 -1.32
C LYS A 148 -38.60 -2.74 -2.69
N LYS A 149 -37.79 -3.68 -3.18
CA LYS A 149 -37.03 -3.60 -4.43
C LYS A 149 -36.07 -2.41 -4.50
N GLU A 150 -35.53 -1.99 -3.36
CA GLU A 150 -34.62 -0.85 -3.24
C GLU A 150 -33.50 -1.10 -2.22
N TYR A 151 -32.43 -0.31 -2.26
CA TYR A 151 -31.38 -0.34 -1.25
C TYR A 151 -31.76 0.58 -0.08
N CYS A 152 -32.23 0.01 1.02
CA CYS A 152 -32.71 0.78 2.17
C CYS A 152 -32.34 0.19 3.55
N ILE A 153 -31.69 -0.98 3.60
CA ILE A 153 -31.36 -1.63 4.88
C ILE A 153 -29.92 -1.26 5.27
N PRO A 154 -29.68 -0.54 6.38
CA PRO A 154 -28.32 -0.21 6.81
C PRO A 154 -27.48 -1.47 7.07
N SER A 155 -26.24 -1.45 6.62
CA SER A 155 -25.25 -2.50 6.85
C SER A 155 -23.98 -1.92 7.45
N LYS A 156 -23.26 -2.75 8.21
CA LYS A 156 -21.89 -2.48 8.67
C LYS A 156 -20.84 -3.18 7.80
N ASP A 157 -21.27 -4.10 6.94
CA ASP A 157 -20.42 -4.90 6.05
C ASP A 157 -20.68 -4.52 4.58
N ARG A 158 -19.62 -4.57 3.78
CA ARG A 158 -19.58 -4.30 2.34
C ARG A 158 -19.68 -5.58 1.48
N GLY A 159 -19.80 -6.75 2.10
CA GLY A 159 -19.95 -8.02 1.38
C GLY A 159 -21.28 -8.15 0.61
N GLY A 160 -21.21 -8.62 -0.63
CA GLY A 160 -22.37 -8.96 -1.45
C GLY A 160 -22.99 -7.77 -2.20
N ASN A 161 -24.31 -7.81 -2.43
CA ASN A 161 -25.01 -6.77 -3.17
C ASN A 161 -25.37 -5.57 -2.27
N MET A 162 -24.40 -4.66 -2.09
CA MET A 162 -24.46 -3.47 -1.25
C MET A 162 -24.16 -2.21 -2.07
N ILE A 163 -24.67 -1.05 -1.63
CA ILE A 163 -24.28 0.26 -2.18
C ILE A 163 -23.92 1.26 -1.08
N ASP A 164 -23.06 2.22 -1.42
CA ASP A 164 -22.87 3.42 -0.61
C ASP A 164 -23.81 4.52 -1.07
N ARG A 165 -24.52 5.16 -0.13
CA ARG A 165 -25.33 6.36 -0.40
C ARG A 165 -25.24 7.38 0.71
N GLY A 166 -25.48 8.63 0.36
CA GLY A 166 -25.43 9.76 1.28
C GLY A 166 -24.20 10.64 1.02
N HIS A 167 -24.21 11.83 1.60
CA HIS A 167 -23.52 12.98 1.04
C HIS A 167 -22.24 13.32 1.81
N TYR A 168 -22.19 13.02 3.11
CA TYR A 168 -21.08 13.44 3.93
C TYR A 168 -20.71 12.43 5.03
N LEU A 169 -19.48 12.55 5.53
CA LEU A 169 -18.97 11.88 6.71
C LEU A 169 -18.53 12.89 7.76
N LEU A 170 -18.67 12.53 9.04
CA LEU A 170 -18.13 13.30 10.15
C LEU A 170 -16.95 12.54 10.78
N ARG A 171 -15.80 13.21 10.88
CA ARG A 171 -14.56 12.73 11.49
C ARG A 171 -13.94 13.83 12.36
N ILE A 172 -14.78 14.49 13.16
CA ILE A 172 -14.40 15.67 13.94
C ILE A 172 -13.89 15.23 15.31
N SER A 173 -12.62 15.49 15.58
CA SER A 173 -11.96 15.20 16.85
C SER A 173 -11.88 16.40 17.80
N ASN A 174 -11.86 16.13 19.10
CA ASN A 174 -11.82 17.10 20.20
C ASN A 174 -10.45 17.75 20.47
N SER A 175 -9.53 17.71 19.51
CA SER A 175 -8.20 18.29 19.66
C SER A 175 -8.27 19.82 19.46
N GLY A 176 -8.59 20.57 20.52
CA GLY A 176 -8.70 22.04 20.49
C GLY A 176 -9.18 22.64 21.82
N THR A 177 -9.11 23.96 21.95
CA THR A 177 -9.43 24.73 23.18
C THR A 177 -10.93 24.72 23.54
N ASN A 178 -11.82 24.45 22.58
CA ASN A 178 -13.26 24.32 22.79
C ASN A 178 -13.65 22.84 22.84
N LYS A 179 -13.80 22.30 24.06
CA LYS A 179 -14.21 20.90 24.34
C LYS A 179 -15.67 20.66 23.91
N LYS A 180 -15.93 20.47 22.60
CA LYS A 180 -17.19 19.87 22.10
C LYS A 180 -17.07 18.34 22.14
N GLN A 181 -18.10 17.57 21.74
CA GLN A 181 -18.07 16.09 21.71
C GLN A 181 -17.45 15.58 20.40
N ASN A 182 -16.70 14.47 20.39
CA ASN A 182 -16.25 13.88 19.12
C ASN A 182 -17.47 13.52 18.25
N LYS A 183 -17.47 13.91 16.97
CA LYS A 183 -18.49 13.50 16.00
C LYS A 183 -17.86 12.58 14.96
N PHE A 184 -18.10 11.30 15.11
CA PHE A 184 -17.59 10.25 14.23
C PHE A 184 -18.76 9.47 13.65
N GLU A 185 -19.23 9.87 12.47
CA GLU A 185 -20.49 9.37 11.89
C GLU A 185 -20.32 8.92 10.44
N GLY A 186 -21.03 7.83 10.11
CA GLY A 186 -20.94 7.13 8.81
C GLY A 186 -19.75 6.16 8.71
N PRO A 187 -19.86 5.09 7.92
CA PRO A 187 -18.84 4.05 7.81
C PRO A 187 -17.66 4.51 6.95
N ALA A 188 -16.52 3.81 7.06
CA ALA A 188 -15.41 4.00 6.13
C ALA A 188 -15.84 3.69 4.69
N GLN A 189 -15.30 4.42 3.70
CA GLN A 189 -15.80 4.47 2.31
C GLN A 189 -14.93 3.75 1.27
N GLY A 190 -13.76 3.28 1.69
CA GLY A 190 -12.81 2.57 0.83
C GLY A 190 -11.40 2.60 1.40
N ILE A 191 -10.45 2.03 0.68
CA ILE A 191 -9.02 2.08 1.01
C ILE A 191 -8.35 3.34 0.43
N PHE A 192 -7.11 3.59 0.82
CA PHE A 192 -6.30 4.66 0.24
C PHE A 192 -5.94 4.31 -1.22
N ALA A 193 -6.25 5.18 -2.19
CA ALA A 193 -6.14 4.82 -3.61
C ALA A 193 -4.76 4.33 -4.08
N PRO A 194 -3.63 4.90 -3.62
CA PRO A 194 -2.30 4.37 -3.96
C PRO A 194 -2.04 2.93 -3.50
N GLU A 195 -2.76 2.42 -2.50
CA GLU A 195 -2.60 1.05 -1.99
C GLU A 195 -3.32 0.00 -2.85
N TYR A 196 -4.11 0.43 -3.84
CA TYR A 196 -4.90 -0.45 -4.68
C TYR A 196 -4.06 -1.38 -5.53
N ALA A 197 -4.50 -2.62 -5.60
CA ALA A 197 -4.05 -3.63 -6.54
C ALA A 197 -5.23 -4.53 -6.83
N ASP A 198 -5.46 -4.86 -8.10
CA ASP A 198 -6.51 -5.83 -8.43
C ASP A 198 -6.21 -7.22 -7.84
N SER A 199 -7.21 -8.09 -7.82
CA SER A 199 -7.12 -9.40 -7.17
C SER A 199 -5.96 -10.25 -7.70
N ASP A 200 -5.69 -10.17 -8.99
CA ASP A 200 -4.69 -10.98 -9.67
C ASP A 200 -3.29 -10.45 -9.35
N THR A 201 -3.10 -9.14 -9.42
CA THR A 201 -1.86 -8.45 -9.04
C THR A 201 -1.54 -8.69 -7.56
N ASN A 202 -2.52 -8.53 -6.67
CA ASN A 202 -2.34 -8.78 -5.24
C ASN A 202 -1.95 -10.24 -4.96
N PHE A 203 -2.55 -11.20 -5.67
CA PHE A 203 -2.17 -12.61 -5.60
C PHE A 203 -0.72 -12.84 -6.06
N LEU A 204 -0.30 -12.26 -7.19
CA LEU A 204 1.05 -12.42 -7.70
C LEU A 204 2.10 -11.78 -6.78
N CYS A 205 1.82 -10.61 -6.19
CA CYS A 205 2.67 -10.03 -5.15
C CYS A 205 2.82 -10.99 -3.95
N GLN A 206 1.73 -11.60 -3.49
CA GLN A 206 1.77 -12.59 -2.42
C GLN A 206 2.56 -13.86 -2.81
N ALA A 207 2.46 -14.30 -4.07
CA ALA A 207 3.21 -15.44 -4.59
C ALA A 207 4.73 -15.15 -4.61
N VAL A 208 5.15 -13.95 -5.04
CA VAL A 208 6.56 -13.54 -4.98
C VAL A 208 7.05 -13.51 -3.54
N LEU A 209 6.29 -12.89 -2.62
CA LEU A 209 6.66 -12.83 -1.20
C LEU A 209 6.73 -14.22 -0.56
N ALA A 210 5.82 -15.13 -0.92
CA ALA A 210 5.89 -16.54 -0.52
C ALA A 210 7.20 -17.18 -0.97
N TRP A 211 7.57 -17.01 -2.24
CA TRP A 211 8.82 -17.54 -2.77
C TRP A 211 10.06 -16.95 -2.06
N LEU A 212 10.05 -15.65 -1.76
CA LEU A 212 11.11 -15.02 -0.99
C LEU A 212 11.22 -15.54 0.45
N ILE A 213 10.14 -16.02 1.09
CA ILE A 213 10.26 -16.69 2.40
C ILE A 213 11.09 -17.97 2.27
N ILE A 214 10.85 -18.77 1.23
CA ILE A 214 11.58 -20.04 0.99
C ILE A 214 13.08 -19.77 0.83
N LYS A 215 13.43 -18.65 0.20
CA LYS A 215 14.81 -18.22 -0.08
C LYS A 215 15.51 -17.52 1.10
N THR A 216 14.89 -17.40 2.27
CA THR A 216 15.57 -16.84 3.46
C THR A 216 16.69 -17.76 3.98
N GLU A 217 17.61 -17.19 4.76
CA GLU A 217 18.65 -17.96 5.45
C GLU A 217 18.04 -18.73 6.63
N GLY A 218 18.39 -20.01 6.77
CA GLY A 218 17.79 -20.87 7.79
C GLY A 218 16.31 -21.23 7.55
N SER A 219 15.78 -21.01 6.34
CA SER A 219 14.43 -21.45 5.94
C SER A 219 14.23 -22.95 6.25
N PRO A 220 13.14 -23.34 6.94
CA PRO A 220 12.87 -24.74 7.29
C PRO A 220 12.25 -25.53 6.13
N TYR A 221 12.00 -24.88 4.99
CA TYR A 221 11.22 -25.42 3.88
C TYR A 221 12.10 -26.06 2.81
N ASN A 222 11.66 -27.20 2.28
CA ASN A 222 12.28 -27.81 1.11
C ASN A 222 11.69 -27.20 -0.17
N GLU A 223 12.54 -26.72 -1.08
CA GLU A 223 12.11 -26.06 -2.32
C GLU A 223 11.24 -26.97 -3.21
N SER A 224 11.49 -28.28 -3.19
CA SER A 224 10.69 -29.23 -3.99
C SER A 224 9.22 -29.26 -3.62
N ASP A 225 8.88 -28.89 -2.38
CA ASP A 225 7.49 -28.81 -1.92
C ASP A 225 6.74 -27.65 -2.57
N PHE A 226 7.46 -26.69 -3.17
CA PHE A 226 6.93 -25.47 -3.76
C PHE A 226 7.05 -25.44 -5.30
N GLU A 227 7.23 -26.59 -5.96
CA GLU A 227 7.29 -26.67 -7.43
C GLU A 227 6.04 -26.06 -8.11
N HIS A 228 4.86 -26.12 -7.47
CA HIS A 228 3.64 -25.48 -7.99
C HIS A 228 3.75 -23.95 -7.94
N LEU A 229 4.17 -23.37 -6.81
CA LEU A 229 4.41 -21.93 -6.69
C LEU A 229 5.44 -21.47 -7.74
N GLU A 230 6.55 -22.20 -7.88
CA GLU A 230 7.58 -21.88 -8.86
C GLU A 230 7.04 -21.89 -10.30
N ALA A 231 6.23 -22.90 -10.65
CA ALA A 231 5.59 -22.97 -11.96
C ALA A 231 4.63 -21.79 -12.22
N ILE A 232 3.93 -21.30 -11.20
CA ILE A 232 3.08 -20.10 -11.31
C ILE A 232 3.95 -18.87 -11.58
N LEU A 233 5.02 -18.67 -10.81
CA LEU A 233 5.91 -17.53 -10.99
C LEU A 233 6.59 -17.55 -12.36
N LYS A 234 7.01 -18.73 -12.86
CA LYS A 234 7.54 -18.90 -14.22
C LYS A 234 6.51 -18.54 -15.29
N LYS A 235 5.28 -19.05 -15.18
CA LYS A 235 4.19 -18.77 -16.13
C LYS A 235 3.92 -17.27 -16.29
N HIS A 236 4.03 -16.52 -15.20
CA HIS A 236 3.81 -15.07 -15.19
C HIS A 236 5.11 -14.25 -15.38
N ASN A 237 6.21 -14.88 -15.81
CA ASN A 237 7.52 -14.26 -16.07
C ASN A 237 8.10 -13.51 -14.87
N LEU A 238 7.90 -14.04 -13.66
CA LEU A 238 8.32 -13.37 -12.44
C LEU A 238 9.69 -13.83 -11.93
N LEU A 239 10.10 -15.10 -12.15
CA LEU A 239 11.37 -15.60 -11.61
C LEU A 239 12.62 -15.09 -12.34
N ASP A 240 12.54 -14.93 -13.66
CA ASP A 240 13.68 -14.52 -14.50
C ASP A 240 13.82 -12.99 -14.58
N SER A 241 13.19 -12.26 -13.65
CA SER A 241 13.24 -10.81 -13.59
C SER A 241 14.64 -10.35 -13.16
N PRO A 242 15.36 -9.55 -13.97
CA PRO A 242 16.67 -9.02 -13.59
C PRO A 242 16.59 -8.09 -12.37
N HIS A 243 15.39 -7.60 -12.03
CA HIS A 243 15.16 -6.77 -10.85
C HIS A 243 15.54 -7.45 -9.55
N PHE A 244 15.41 -8.78 -9.42
CA PHE A 244 15.67 -9.40 -8.12
C PHE A 244 17.13 -9.28 -7.67
N GLU A 245 18.08 -9.55 -8.57
CA GLU A 245 19.51 -9.39 -8.28
C GLU A 245 19.95 -7.92 -8.36
N ASN A 246 19.50 -7.17 -9.38
CA ASN A 246 19.87 -5.75 -9.51
C ASN A 246 19.45 -4.95 -8.29
N ASP A 247 18.22 -5.16 -7.80
CA ASP A 247 17.65 -4.39 -6.71
C ASP A 247 17.95 -5.00 -5.33
N TYR A 248 18.79 -6.05 -5.27
CA TYR A 248 19.14 -6.77 -4.03
C TYR A 248 17.89 -7.24 -3.25
N ILE A 249 16.84 -7.66 -3.96
CA ILE A 249 15.71 -8.40 -3.37
C ILE A 249 16.15 -9.84 -3.10
N LEU A 250 16.91 -10.42 -4.04
CA LEU A 250 17.61 -11.67 -3.93
C LEU A 250 19.08 -11.41 -4.21
N HIS A 251 19.97 -12.04 -3.46
CA HIS A 251 21.40 -12.03 -3.76
C HIS A 251 22.00 -13.40 -3.48
N ASN A 252 22.73 -13.95 -4.45
CA ASN A 252 23.30 -15.31 -4.38
C ASN A 252 22.25 -16.36 -3.97
N GLY A 253 21.02 -16.23 -4.49
CA GLY A 253 19.93 -17.15 -4.20
C GLY A 253 19.29 -16.98 -2.82
N LYS A 254 19.67 -15.96 -2.04
CA LYS A 254 19.11 -15.67 -0.72
C LYS A 254 18.32 -14.37 -0.70
N THR A 255 17.22 -14.34 0.02
CA THR A 255 16.42 -13.12 0.22
C THR A 255 17.19 -12.12 1.06
N THR A 256 17.29 -10.88 0.57
CA THR A 256 18.00 -9.79 1.24
C THR A 256 17.06 -8.61 1.46
N CYS A 257 17.36 -7.80 2.48
CA CYS A 257 16.74 -6.49 2.61
C CYS A 257 17.27 -5.57 1.50
N PRO A 258 16.44 -5.02 0.60
CA PRO A 258 16.95 -4.25 -0.55
C PRO A 258 17.69 -2.97 -0.19
N LEU A 259 17.38 -2.41 0.99
CA LEU A 259 18.03 -1.20 1.45
C LEU A 259 19.44 -1.50 1.99
N CYS A 260 19.54 -2.27 3.08
CA CYS A 260 20.81 -2.53 3.76
C CYS A 260 21.57 -3.75 3.22
N GLN A 261 21.03 -4.46 2.23
CA GLN A 261 21.61 -5.63 1.55
C GLN A 261 21.94 -6.83 2.45
N LYS A 262 21.57 -6.77 3.74
CA LYS A 262 21.72 -7.90 4.66
C LYS A 262 20.77 -9.03 4.28
N VAL A 263 21.29 -10.25 4.32
CA VAL A 263 20.49 -11.47 4.19
C VAL A 263 19.45 -11.51 5.30
N ILE A 264 18.21 -11.83 4.93
CA ILE A 264 17.11 -11.99 5.88
C ILE A 264 17.14 -13.41 6.43
N LEU A 265 17.19 -13.53 7.75
CA LEU A 265 17.04 -14.79 8.44
C LEU A 265 15.55 -15.15 8.52
N HIS A 266 15.20 -16.43 8.33
CA HIS A 266 13.80 -16.89 8.44
C HIS A 266 13.18 -16.50 9.78
N SER A 267 13.95 -16.62 10.88
CA SER A 267 13.50 -16.26 12.23
C SER A 267 13.08 -14.79 12.38
N GLU A 268 13.66 -13.87 11.59
CA GLU A 268 13.36 -12.44 11.65
C GLU A 268 11.99 -12.07 11.05
N LEU A 269 11.40 -12.96 10.24
CA LEU A 269 10.09 -12.73 9.61
C LEU A 269 8.99 -12.51 10.64
N ASN A 270 9.04 -13.22 11.77
CA ASN A 270 8.00 -13.21 12.79
C ASN A 270 8.49 -12.64 14.14
N GLU A 271 9.79 -12.39 14.29
CA GLU A 271 10.35 -11.74 15.47
C GLU A 271 9.87 -10.28 15.58
N MET A 272 9.43 -9.88 16.78
CA MET A 272 8.98 -8.50 17.04
C MET A 272 10.15 -7.57 17.29
N ILE A 273 10.02 -6.32 16.85
CA ILE A 273 10.94 -5.22 17.16
C ILE A 273 10.17 -4.09 17.87
N SER A 274 10.81 -3.47 18.86
CA SER A 274 10.37 -2.19 19.40
C SER A 274 11.21 -1.07 18.79
N PHE A 275 10.57 0.06 18.46
CA PHE A 275 11.25 1.25 17.96
C PHE A 275 11.51 2.29 19.06
N ASP A 276 11.33 1.92 20.34
CA ASP A 276 11.42 2.84 21.47
C ASP A 276 12.84 3.45 21.65
N ASP A 277 13.88 2.84 21.06
CA ASP A 277 15.30 3.23 21.22
C ASP A 277 15.99 3.71 19.93
N GLU A 278 15.30 3.82 18.79
CA GLU A 278 15.96 4.23 17.52
C GLU A 278 15.80 5.73 17.23
N GLU A 279 16.93 6.42 17.03
CA GLU A 279 17.04 7.78 16.42
C GLU A 279 16.34 7.93 15.05
N GLY A 280 15.78 6.84 14.50
CA GLY A 280 15.18 6.73 13.16
C GLY A 280 13.78 7.33 12.99
N LEU A 281 13.17 7.88 14.04
CA LEU A 281 11.86 8.54 13.94
C LEU A 281 11.89 9.90 13.22
N GLU A 282 13.07 10.55 13.10
CA GLU A 282 13.19 11.89 12.48
C GLU A 282 12.85 11.94 10.98
N ASN A 283 12.95 10.81 10.26
CA ASN A 283 12.60 10.74 8.83
C ASN A 283 11.17 10.28 8.57
N SER A 284 10.43 9.91 9.61
CA SER A 284 9.06 9.41 9.50
C SER A 284 8.08 10.59 9.55
N THR A 285 7.28 10.77 8.49
CA THR A 285 6.11 11.66 8.57
C THR A 285 5.07 11.00 9.47
N ASP A 286 4.82 11.57 10.66
CA ASP A 286 3.72 11.29 11.59
C ASP A 286 3.07 9.89 11.45
N GLN A 287 3.84 8.83 11.71
CA GLN A 287 3.25 7.53 12.03
C GLN A 287 2.86 7.50 13.50
N VAL A 288 1.76 8.18 13.82
CA VAL A 288 1.15 8.06 15.16
C VAL A 288 0.47 6.69 15.25
N GLY A 289 1.09 5.74 15.97
CA GLY A 289 0.34 4.69 16.66
C GLY A 289 0.72 3.21 16.45
N SER A 290 1.90 2.86 15.95
CA SER A 290 2.35 1.46 16.00
C SER A 290 3.80 1.35 16.48
N THR A 291 3.97 1.16 17.79
CA THR A 291 5.29 0.93 18.42
C THR A 291 5.80 -0.50 18.25
N ARG A 292 5.01 -1.40 17.62
CA ARG A 292 5.34 -2.82 17.46
C ARG A 292 5.12 -3.28 16.03
N SER A 293 6.23 -3.53 15.34
CA SER A 293 6.27 -4.25 14.05
C SER A 293 7.05 -5.55 14.25
N THR A 294 6.96 -6.46 13.30
CA THR A 294 7.99 -7.49 13.12
C THR A 294 9.28 -6.87 12.58
N LYS A 295 10.44 -7.48 12.85
CA LYS A 295 11.76 -7.04 12.37
C LYS A 295 11.82 -6.90 10.86
N VAL A 296 11.15 -7.80 10.14
CA VAL A 296 11.01 -7.77 8.68
C VAL A 296 9.55 -7.52 8.32
N ASN A 297 9.26 -6.72 7.31
CA ASN A 297 7.90 -6.45 6.80
C ASN A 297 7.89 -6.28 5.28
N LEU A 298 6.70 -6.13 4.69
CA LEU A 298 6.54 -5.85 3.27
C LEU A 298 7.30 -4.57 2.92
N PHE A 299 8.17 -4.65 1.92
CA PHE A 299 8.98 -3.57 1.41
C PHE A 299 8.59 -3.30 -0.03
N HIS A 300 8.25 -2.03 -0.33
CA HIS A 300 7.98 -1.57 -1.69
C HIS A 300 9.21 -0.86 -2.22
N MET A 301 9.74 -1.32 -3.36
CA MET A 301 10.91 -0.70 -4.00
C MET A 301 10.59 0.69 -4.55
N VAL A 302 9.37 0.86 -5.04
CA VAL A 302 8.84 2.14 -5.53
C VAL A 302 7.69 2.56 -4.62
N PRO A 303 7.63 3.83 -4.18
CA PRO A 303 6.57 4.28 -3.29
C PRO A 303 5.21 4.25 -4.00
N LEU A 304 4.19 3.86 -3.26
CA LEU A 304 2.81 3.87 -3.73
C LEU A 304 2.29 5.31 -3.83
N CYS A 305 2.05 5.77 -5.06
CA CYS A 305 1.66 7.14 -5.38
C CYS A 305 0.30 7.21 -6.11
N TYR A 306 -0.23 8.42 -6.31
CA TYR A 306 -1.48 8.62 -7.07
C TYR A 306 -1.26 8.53 -8.58
N SER A 307 -0.14 9.06 -9.07
CA SER A 307 0.21 9.13 -10.49
C SER A 307 0.34 7.76 -11.17
N SER A 308 0.65 6.73 -10.40
CA SER A 308 0.88 5.38 -10.89
C SER A 308 0.60 4.36 -9.79
N LEU A 309 -0.01 3.23 -10.17
CA LEU A 309 -0.23 2.10 -9.27
C LEU A 309 1.01 1.20 -9.26
N GLU A 310 1.82 1.35 -8.23
CA GLU A 310 3.14 0.71 -8.12
C GLU A 310 3.13 -0.58 -7.28
N ASN A 311 1.95 -1.16 -6.99
CA ASN A 311 1.89 -2.47 -6.34
C ASN A 311 2.15 -3.58 -7.37
N ILE A 312 3.39 -3.67 -7.83
CA ILE A 312 3.83 -4.55 -8.92
C ILE A 312 4.60 -5.75 -8.32
N PRO A 313 4.36 -7.00 -8.76
CA PRO A 313 4.98 -8.19 -8.15
C PRO A 313 6.51 -8.18 -8.11
N THR A 314 7.16 -7.60 -9.12
CA THR A 314 8.63 -7.50 -9.18
C THR A 314 9.21 -6.37 -8.34
N GLN A 315 8.37 -5.51 -7.75
CA GLN A 315 8.77 -4.37 -6.93
C GLN A 315 8.44 -4.56 -5.44
N VAL A 316 7.96 -5.74 -5.04
CA VAL A 316 7.71 -6.09 -3.64
C VAL A 316 8.75 -7.07 -3.13
N SER A 317 9.13 -6.90 -1.86
CA SER A 317 10.08 -7.79 -1.20
C SER A 317 9.85 -7.83 0.30
N TRP A 318 10.67 -8.63 0.98
CA TRP A 318 10.85 -8.55 2.43
C TRP A 318 11.99 -7.58 2.74
N GLY A 319 11.80 -6.68 3.71
CA GLY A 319 12.84 -5.77 4.16
C GLY A 319 12.76 -5.49 5.65
N HIS A 320 13.87 -5.07 6.23
CA HIS A 320 13.91 -4.69 7.64
C HIS A 320 12.98 -3.50 7.91
N ALA A 321 12.19 -3.57 8.97
CA ALA A 321 11.21 -2.55 9.30
C ALA A 321 11.86 -1.20 9.57
N THR A 322 13.05 -1.19 10.19
CA THR A 322 13.87 0.02 10.42
C THR A 322 14.31 0.65 9.09
N CYS A 323 14.69 -0.18 8.10
CA CYS A 323 15.04 0.27 6.76
C CYS A 323 13.83 0.86 6.03
N ASN A 324 12.67 0.20 6.10
CA ASN A 324 11.42 0.69 5.55
C ASN A 324 11.03 2.06 6.14
N THR A 325 11.11 2.21 7.47
CA THR A 325 10.83 3.48 8.15
C THR A 325 11.80 4.59 7.71
N ARG A 326 13.09 4.28 7.59
CA ARG A 326 14.11 5.25 7.14
C ARG A 326 13.93 5.68 5.68
N LEU A 327 13.52 4.76 4.80
CA LEU A 327 13.26 5.07 3.39
C LEU A 327 12.07 6.03 3.25
N GLY A 328 10.99 5.78 3.98
CA GLY A 328 9.78 6.59 3.93
C GLY A 328 9.06 6.46 2.59
N GLN A 329 8.65 7.58 1.99
CA GLN A 329 7.96 7.62 0.69
C GLN A 329 8.92 7.83 -0.49
N ARG A 330 10.12 7.24 -0.44
CA ARG A 330 11.14 7.35 -1.49
C ARG A 330 11.31 6.03 -2.21
N ARG A 331 11.76 6.09 -3.46
CA ARG A 331 12.20 4.91 -4.21
C ARG A 331 13.49 4.38 -3.59
N CYS A 332 13.56 3.06 -3.40
CA CYS A 332 14.79 2.36 -3.09
C CYS A 332 15.57 2.15 -4.39
N TYR A 333 16.61 2.96 -4.61
CA TYR A 333 17.51 2.78 -5.74
C TYR A 333 18.50 1.67 -5.45
N SER A 334 18.76 0.83 -6.46
CA SER A 334 19.85 -0.12 -6.42
C SER A 334 21.20 0.59 -6.51
N PHE A 335 22.29 -0.13 -6.21
CA PHE A 335 23.64 0.40 -6.46
C PHE A 335 23.86 0.64 -7.96
N ASN A 336 23.42 -0.29 -8.80
CA ASN A 336 23.54 -0.19 -10.26
C ASN A 336 22.74 1.00 -10.82
N ASP A 337 21.54 1.27 -10.28
CA ASP A 337 20.76 2.47 -10.62
C ASP A 337 21.59 3.73 -10.35
N LEU A 338 22.27 3.81 -9.20
CA LEU A 338 23.02 5.00 -8.80
C LEU A 338 24.39 5.13 -9.48
N GLN A 339 25.01 4.03 -9.90
CA GLN A 339 26.22 4.09 -10.74
C GLN A 339 25.98 4.88 -12.03
N SER A 340 24.75 4.83 -12.54
CA SER A 340 24.34 5.61 -13.71
C SER A 340 24.01 7.08 -13.39
N THR A 341 23.99 7.46 -12.11
CA THR A 341 23.72 8.82 -11.64
C THR A 341 25.02 9.56 -11.32
N GLU A 342 25.12 10.82 -11.77
CA GLU A 342 26.36 11.56 -12.02
C GLU A 342 27.19 11.98 -10.78
N ILE A 343 26.85 11.55 -9.56
CA ILE A 343 27.50 12.03 -8.33
C ILE A 343 28.21 10.89 -7.61
N GLU A 344 29.52 10.83 -7.80
CA GLU A 344 30.43 10.01 -7.01
C GLU A 344 30.69 10.65 -5.64
N ILE A 345 30.68 9.83 -4.59
CA ILE A 345 31.08 10.25 -3.25
C ILE A 345 32.44 9.63 -2.96
N GLU A 346 33.44 10.48 -2.74
CA GLU A 346 34.78 10.07 -2.33
C GLU A 346 35.11 10.52 -0.91
N ILE A 347 35.86 9.71 -0.18
CA ILE A 347 36.55 10.14 1.04
C ILE A 347 37.95 10.60 0.63
N VAL A 348 38.32 11.82 1.01
CA VAL A 348 39.64 12.41 0.76
C VAL A 348 40.44 12.44 2.06
N LYS A 349 41.60 11.79 2.10
CA LYS A 349 42.54 11.84 3.22
C LYS A 349 43.93 12.21 2.69
N GLY A 350 44.27 13.50 2.74
CA GLY A 350 45.50 14.01 2.13
C GLY A 350 45.42 13.92 0.60
N GLN A 351 46.34 13.15 0.00
CA GLN A 351 46.32 12.85 -1.45
C GLN A 351 45.55 11.57 -1.80
N GLU A 352 45.18 10.75 -0.81
CA GLU A 352 44.42 9.54 -1.05
C GLU A 352 42.95 9.86 -1.26
N LYS A 353 42.39 9.34 -2.35
CA LYS A 353 40.97 9.35 -2.66
C LYS A 353 40.43 7.93 -2.64
N ARG A 354 39.31 7.71 -1.95
CA ARG A 354 38.63 6.43 -1.93
C ARG A 354 37.16 6.62 -2.27
N LEU A 355 36.69 6.01 -3.36
CA LEU A 355 35.28 5.95 -3.70
C LEU A 355 34.51 5.27 -2.55
N LEU A 356 33.53 5.98 -2.01
CA LEU A 356 32.61 5.50 -1.00
C LEU A 356 31.33 4.97 -1.63
N GLY A 357 30.84 5.61 -2.69
CA GLY A 357 29.60 5.23 -3.35
C GLY A 357 29.07 6.30 -4.29
N TYR A 358 27.76 6.27 -4.53
CA TYR A 358 27.06 7.14 -5.47
C TYR A 358 25.87 7.81 -4.82
N ALA A 359 25.47 8.97 -5.35
CA ALA A 359 24.38 9.76 -4.83
C ALA A 359 23.39 10.21 -5.91
N ASN A 360 22.12 10.30 -5.51
CA ASN A 360 21.07 11.00 -6.23
C ASN A 360 20.67 12.24 -5.42
N ALA A 361 21.17 13.41 -5.83
CA ALA A 361 20.91 14.66 -5.12
C ALA A 361 19.44 15.08 -5.14
N THR A 362 18.69 14.77 -6.22
CA THR A 362 17.26 15.09 -6.32
C THR A 362 16.44 14.34 -5.27
N GLN A 363 16.86 13.12 -4.93
CA GLN A 363 16.13 12.24 -4.00
C GLN A 363 16.78 12.17 -2.61
N ASN A 364 17.85 12.94 -2.37
CA ASN A 364 18.65 12.93 -1.14
C ASN A 364 19.09 11.51 -0.74
N PHE A 365 19.53 10.72 -1.71
CA PHE A 365 19.86 9.31 -1.52
C PHE A 365 21.33 9.06 -1.81
N ILE A 366 22.06 8.44 -0.88
CA ILE A 366 23.43 7.98 -1.06
C ILE A 366 23.49 6.49 -0.77
N ARG A 367 24.17 5.72 -1.62
CA ARG A 367 24.48 4.32 -1.38
C ARG A 367 25.98 4.06 -1.50
N SER A 368 26.56 3.38 -0.52
CA SER A 368 27.93 2.91 -0.58
C SER A 368 28.09 1.70 -1.48
N THR A 369 29.32 1.42 -1.92
CA THR A 369 29.67 0.19 -2.65
C THR A 369 29.41 -1.08 -1.84
N ASN A 370 29.33 -0.98 -0.51
CA ASN A 370 29.10 -2.11 0.40
C ASN A 370 27.64 -2.21 0.88
N GLY A 371 26.73 -1.40 0.32
CA GLY A 371 25.30 -1.45 0.66
C GLY A 371 24.88 -0.60 1.86
N ASP A 372 25.77 0.22 2.43
CA ASP A 372 25.39 1.22 3.42
C ASP A 372 24.58 2.33 2.75
N VAL A 373 23.54 2.82 3.41
CA VAL A 373 22.63 3.83 2.85
C VAL A 373 22.53 5.03 3.77
N TRP A 374 22.68 6.23 3.20
CA TRP A 374 22.42 7.50 3.88
C TRP A 374 21.31 8.26 3.13
N ILE A 375 20.22 8.58 3.84
CA ILE A 375 18.97 9.11 3.25
C ILE A 375 18.77 10.60 3.58
N ARG A 376 19.77 11.24 4.21
CA ARG A 376 19.69 12.65 4.60
C ARG A 376 21.01 13.37 4.28
N ILE A 377 21.02 14.05 3.14
CA ILE A 377 21.82 15.27 2.96
C ILE A 377 20.84 16.41 3.26
N ALA A 378 20.92 17.01 4.45
CA ALA A 378 20.18 18.24 4.68
C ALA A 378 20.77 19.30 3.74
N LYS A 379 19.94 19.98 2.93
CA LYS A 379 20.35 21.27 2.38
C LYS A 379 20.57 22.17 3.59
N GLY A 380 21.82 22.52 3.88
CA GLY A 380 22.11 23.59 4.82
C GLY A 380 21.32 24.82 4.38
N ASN A 381 20.73 25.54 5.33
CA ASN A 381 20.19 26.85 5.02
C ASN A 381 21.34 27.68 4.43
N GLU A 382 21.18 28.14 3.19
CA GLU A 382 22.05 29.17 2.62
C GLU A 382 21.83 30.52 3.31
#